data_AF-A0A963SRD9-F1
#
_entry.id   AF-A0A963SRD9-F1
#
_cell.length_a   1.000
_cell.length_b   1.000
_cell.length_c   1.000
_cell.angle_alpha   90.00
_cell.angle_beta   90.00
_cell.angle_gamma   90.00
#
_symmetry.space_group_name_H-M   'P 1'
#
loop_
_entity.id
_entity.type
_entity.pdbx_description
1 polymer ?
#
loop_
_entity_poly.entity_id
_entity_poly.type
_entity_poly.pdbx_seq_one_letter_code
_entity_poly.pdbx_strand_id
1 'polypeptide(L)'
;MKSEPDVYGWDDLLEEGEGTWDGVRNYRARNNLAAMEVGDQAFFYHSNIGREIVGICEISVAHITDPSDPEGKWSAVKVKPVRKLARPISLKEIKDTPDLAEIELIKLSRLSVAEITPEEWDYIIAMSERPAGG
;
A
#
# COMPACT_ATOMS: atom_id res chain seq x y z
N MET A 1 0.27 -1.01 0.52
CA MET A 1 -0.77 -1.90 -0.04
C MET A 1 -0.55 -2.02 -1.55
N LYS A 2 -0.39 -3.23 -2.09
CA LYS A 2 -0.04 -3.49 -3.49
C LYS A 2 -1.28 -3.84 -4.31
N SER A 3 -1.52 -3.15 -5.42
CA SER A 3 -2.59 -3.46 -6.37
C SER A 3 -2.10 -3.38 -7.81
N GLU A 4 -2.64 -4.22 -8.68
CA GLU A 4 -2.34 -4.19 -10.12
C GLU A 4 -3.15 -3.06 -10.78
N PRO A 5 -2.51 -2.07 -11.42
CA PRO A 5 -3.20 -0.86 -11.85
C PRO A 5 -4.18 -1.06 -13.01
N ASP A 6 -4.12 -2.20 -13.70
CA ASP A 6 -5.08 -2.62 -14.72
C ASP A 6 -6.30 -3.36 -14.16
N VAL A 7 -6.26 -3.74 -12.87
CA VAL A 7 -7.38 -4.35 -12.14
C VAL A 7 -8.02 -3.35 -11.18
N TYR A 8 -7.20 -2.69 -10.35
CA TYR A 8 -7.62 -1.65 -9.42
C TYR A 8 -6.47 -0.67 -9.16
N GLY A 9 -6.42 0.39 -9.95
CA GLY A 9 -5.42 1.44 -9.89
C GLY A 9 -5.76 2.56 -8.90
N TRP A 10 -4.90 3.58 -8.91
CA TRP A 10 -5.08 4.73 -8.02
C TRP A 10 -6.26 5.60 -8.48
N ASP A 11 -6.43 5.75 -9.80
CA ASP A 11 -7.51 6.58 -10.34
C ASP A 11 -8.89 5.91 -10.10
N ASP A 12 -8.98 4.57 -10.06
CA ASP A 12 -10.19 3.86 -9.63
C ASP A 12 -10.58 4.20 -8.18
N LEU A 13 -9.62 4.20 -7.25
CA LEU A 13 -9.85 4.60 -5.87
C LEU A 13 -10.26 6.08 -5.75
N LEU A 14 -9.72 6.96 -6.62
CA LEU A 14 -10.13 8.36 -6.67
C LEU A 14 -11.58 8.51 -7.13
N GLU A 15 -12.01 7.74 -8.13
CA GLU A 15 -13.38 7.76 -8.65
C GLU A 15 -14.38 7.16 -7.66
N GLU A 16 -14.01 6.08 -6.97
CA GLU A 16 -14.85 5.42 -5.96
C GLU A 16 -14.95 6.25 -4.66
N GLY A 17 -13.88 6.98 -4.32
CA GLY A 17 -13.79 7.82 -3.12
C GLY A 17 -13.62 7.04 -1.81
N GLU A 18 -14.06 5.78 -1.74
CA GLU A 18 -13.79 4.84 -0.67
C GLU A 18 -13.83 3.40 -1.19
N GLY A 19 -12.66 2.75 -1.24
CA GLY A 19 -12.52 1.37 -1.71
C GLY A 19 -12.46 0.35 -0.57
N THR A 20 -12.88 -0.88 -0.85
CA THR A 20 -12.67 -2.02 0.06
C THR A 20 -11.38 -2.75 -0.33
N TRP A 21 -10.48 -2.92 0.63
CA TRP A 21 -9.26 -3.71 0.44
C TRP A 21 -9.49 -5.14 0.90
N ASP A 22 -10.00 -5.95 -0.02
CA ASP A 22 -10.34 -7.36 0.17
C ASP A 22 -9.42 -8.29 -0.66
N GLY A 23 -9.78 -9.57 -0.77
CA GLY A 23 -9.08 -10.55 -1.61
C GLY A 23 -7.72 -11.00 -1.06
N VAL A 24 -7.33 -10.55 0.13
CA VAL A 24 -6.06 -10.94 0.76
C VAL A 24 -6.15 -12.39 1.25
N ARG A 25 -5.27 -13.25 0.72
CA ARG A 25 -5.20 -14.69 1.05
C ARG A 25 -3.83 -15.13 1.60
N ASN A 26 -3.04 -14.18 2.09
CA ASN A 26 -1.79 -14.45 2.79
C ASN A 26 -1.94 -14.14 4.28
N TYR A 27 -1.58 -15.07 5.18
CA TYR A 27 -1.80 -14.91 6.62
C TYR A 27 -1.06 -13.70 7.22
N ARG A 28 0.16 -13.38 6.76
CA ARG A 28 0.88 -12.20 7.25
C ARG A 28 0.19 -10.93 6.77
N ALA A 29 -0.15 -10.84 5.48
CA ALA A 29 -0.86 -9.68 4.95
C ALA A 29 -2.22 -9.48 5.62
N ARG A 30 -2.93 -10.57 5.92
CA ARG A 30 -4.16 -10.56 6.71
C ARG A 30 -3.93 -10.00 8.10
N ASN A 31 -2.90 -10.45 8.80
CA ASN A 31 -2.59 -9.95 10.13
C ASN A 31 -2.23 -8.45 10.11
N ASN A 32 -1.52 -8.00 9.07
CA ASN A 32 -1.21 -6.58 8.88
C ASN A 32 -2.51 -5.77 8.67
N LEU A 33 -3.47 -6.27 7.87
CA LEU A 33 -4.79 -5.64 7.74
C LEU A 33 -5.56 -5.62 9.06
N ALA A 34 -5.53 -6.71 9.82
CA ALA A 34 -6.22 -6.81 11.11
C ALA A 34 -5.61 -5.93 12.20
N ALA A 35 -4.36 -5.50 12.05
CA ALA A 35 -3.67 -4.61 12.98
C ALA A 35 -3.90 -3.12 12.68
N MET A 36 -4.43 -2.80 11.51
CA MET A 36 -4.70 -1.41 11.11
C MET A 36 -5.89 -0.83 11.87
N GLU A 37 -5.81 0.46 12.21
CA GLU A 37 -6.86 1.24 12.83
C GLU A 37 -7.37 2.36 11.90
N VAL A 38 -8.56 2.88 12.18
CA VAL A 38 -9.09 4.03 11.43
C VAL A 38 -8.16 5.24 11.62
N GLY A 39 -7.78 5.88 10.51
CA GLY A 39 -6.82 6.98 10.47
C GLY A 39 -5.39 6.55 10.19
N ASP A 40 -5.06 5.26 10.22
CA ASP A 40 -3.76 4.79 9.76
C ASP A 40 -3.59 5.06 8.26
N GLN A 41 -2.36 5.39 7.86
CA GLN A 41 -2.04 5.67 6.46
C GLN A 41 -1.23 4.55 5.83
N ALA A 42 -1.45 4.34 4.54
CA ALA A 42 -0.76 3.34 3.76
C ALA A 42 -0.35 3.90 2.39
N PHE A 43 0.81 3.46 1.92
CA PHE A 43 1.22 3.68 0.54
C PHE A 43 0.40 2.83 -0.42
N PHE A 44 -0.15 3.45 -1.47
CA PHE A 44 -0.74 2.75 -2.60
C PHE A 44 0.37 2.45 -3.62
N TYR A 45 0.65 1.16 -3.81
CA TYR A 45 1.72 0.68 -4.67
C TYR A 45 1.13 -0.05 -5.88
N HIS A 46 1.50 0.37 -7.08
CA HIS A 46 1.19 -0.36 -8.32
C HIS A 46 2.12 -1.55 -8.45
N SER A 47 1.57 -2.76 -8.47
CA SER A 47 2.30 -4.02 -8.71
C SER A 47 2.20 -4.48 -10.16
N ASN A 48 3.14 -5.35 -10.56
CA ASN A 48 3.31 -5.90 -11.92
C ASN A 48 3.62 -4.86 -13.01
N ILE A 49 2.75 -3.86 -13.18
CA ILE A 49 2.87 -2.74 -14.12
C ILE A 49 3.28 -1.49 -13.33
N GLY A 50 4.20 -0.68 -13.88
CA GLY A 50 4.79 0.49 -13.19
C GLY A 50 5.79 0.06 -12.10
N ARG A 51 5.33 -0.69 -11.10
CA ARG A 51 6.11 -1.12 -9.91
C ARG A 51 6.61 0.09 -9.14
N GLU A 52 5.67 0.88 -8.61
CA GLU A 52 5.95 2.16 -7.97
C GLU A 52 4.92 2.51 -6.90
N ILE A 53 5.33 3.30 -5.91
CA ILE A 53 4.42 3.95 -4.96
C ILE A 53 3.89 5.22 -5.62
N VAL A 54 2.57 5.36 -5.72
CA VAL A 54 1.93 6.46 -6.45
C VAL A 54 1.19 7.45 -5.55
N GLY A 55 0.75 7.01 -4.38
CA GLY A 55 -0.08 7.81 -3.50
C GLY A 55 -0.21 7.25 -2.10
N ILE A 56 -0.98 7.96 -1.29
CA ILE A 56 -1.27 7.64 0.10
C ILE A 56 -2.77 7.50 0.25
N CYS A 57 -3.20 6.38 0.80
CA CYS A 57 -4.56 6.19 1.28
C CYS A 57 -4.59 6.14 2.81
N GLU A 58 -5.78 6.32 3.38
CA GLU A 58 -6.03 6.26 4.81
C GLU A 58 -7.14 5.26 5.08
N ILE A 59 -7.01 4.49 6.16
CA ILE A 59 -7.99 3.51 6.60
C ILE A 59 -9.23 4.26 7.11
N SER A 60 -10.37 4.07 6.45
CA SER A 60 -11.64 4.66 6.84
C SER A 60 -12.54 3.73 7.65
N VAL A 61 -12.37 2.41 7.46
CA VAL A 61 -13.03 1.37 8.26
C VAL A 61 -12.04 0.25 8.54
N ALA A 62 -11.79 -0.02 9.81
CA ALA A 62 -10.93 -1.10 10.28
C ALA A 62 -11.75 -2.30 10.79
N HIS A 63 -11.06 -3.42 11.06
CA HIS A 63 -11.62 -4.60 11.75
C HIS A 63 -12.83 -5.25 11.06
N ILE A 64 -12.88 -5.21 9.72
CA ILE A 64 -13.94 -5.88 8.97
C ILE A 64 -13.46 -7.22 8.41
N THR A 65 -14.41 -8.11 8.20
CA THR A 65 -14.23 -9.35 7.47
C THR A 65 -14.28 -9.08 5.98
N ASP A 66 -13.46 -9.78 5.21
CA ASP A 66 -13.53 -9.77 3.76
C ASP A 66 -14.93 -10.20 3.28
N PRO A 67 -15.67 -9.34 2.55
CA PRO A 67 -17.04 -9.64 2.12
C PRO A 67 -17.12 -10.82 1.13
N SER A 68 -16.01 -11.17 0.48
CA SER A 68 -15.91 -12.34 -0.40
C SER A 68 -15.57 -13.64 0.34
N ASP A 69 -15.33 -13.58 1.66
CA ASP A 69 -15.02 -14.73 2.50
C ASP A 69 -16.20 -15.16 3.40
N PRO A 70 -16.99 -16.16 2.99
CA PRO A 70 -18.14 -16.63 3.78
C PRO A 70 -17.73 -17.32 5.09
N GLU A 71 -16.48 -17.76 5.24
CA GLU A 71 -15.99 -18.42 6.45
C GLU A 71 -15.55 -17.43 7.54
N GLY A 72 -15.41 -16.14 7.21
CA GLY A 72 -15.05 -15.09 8.15
C GLY A 72 -13.61 -15.15 8.67
N LYS A 73 -12.71 -15.78 7.92
CA LYS A 73 -11.31 -16.02 8.27
C LYS A 73 -10.38 -14.89 7.82
N TRP A 74 -10.73 -14.21 6.73
CA TRP A 74 -9.93 -13.17 6.11
C TRP A 74 -10.40 -11.78 6.52
N SER A 75 -9.41 -10.92 6.78
CA SER A 75 -9.62 -9.53 7.17
C SER A 75 -9.60 -8.65 5.93
N ALA A 76 -10.40 -7.60 5.96
CA ALA A 76 -10.39 -6.50 5.02
C ALA A 76 -10.40 -5.18 5.79
N VAL A 77 -10.17 -4.09 5.07
CA VAL A 77 -10.35 -2.71 5.56
C VAL A 77 -11.00 -1.90 4.45
N LYS A 78 -11.54 -0.74 4.76
CA LYS A 78 -11.85 0.27 3.75
C LYS A 78 -10.83 1.39 3.78
N VAL A 79 -10.55 1.94 2.60
CA VAL A 79 -9.56 3.00 2.43
C VAL A 79 -10.11 4.16 1.62
N LYS A 80 -9.70 5.37 1.95
CA LYS A 80 -9.96 6.57 1.15
C LYS A 80 -8.67 7.11 0.56
N PRO A 81 -8.69 7.68 -0.65
CA PRO A 81 -7.53 8.37 -1.18
C PRO A 81 -7.26 9.65 -0.37
N VAL A 82 -6.01 9.86 0.03
CA VAL A 82 -5.58 11.11 0.69
C VAL A 82 -4.96 12.04 -0.35
N ARG A 83 -3.87 11.59 -1.00
CA ARG A 83 -3.15 12.38 -2.02
C ARG A 83 -2.23 11.50 -2.86
N LYS A 84 -1.93 11.95 -4.09
CA LYS A 84 -0.78 11.46 -4.85
C LYS A 84 0.52 11.90 -4.17
N LEU A 85 1.58 11.11 -4.33
CA LEU A 85 2.93 11.57 -4.02
C LEU A 85 3.34 12.68 -5.00
N ALA A 86 4.28 13.55 -4.59
CA ALA A 86 4.74 14.65 -5.45
C ALA A 86 5.34 14.14 -6.77
N ARG A 87 5.99 12.96 -6.72
CA ARG A 87 6.23 12.08 -7.86
C ARG A 87 6.14 10.63 -7.40
N PRO A 88 5.87 9.68 -8.31
CA PRO A 88 5.92 8.28 -7.94
C PRO A 88 7.35 7.84 -7.61
N ILE A 89 7.46 6.86 -6.70
CA ILE A 89 8.73 6.26 -6.29
C ILE A 89 8.80 4.84 -6.81
N SER A 90 9.70 4.59 -7.76
CA SER A 90 9.83 3.29 -8.41
C SER A 90 10.47 2.25 -7.49
N LEU A 91 10.14 0.97 -7.68
CA LEU A 91 10.77 -0.14 -6.99
C LEU A 91 12.30 -0.14 -7.19
N LYS A 92 12.78 0.36 -8.34
CA LYS A 92 14.20 0.50 -8.60
C LYS A 92 14.83 1.50 -7.62
N GLU A 93 14.25 2.68 -7.48
CA GLU A 93 14.76 3.69 -6.53
C GLU A 93 14.74 3.18 -5.08
N ILE A 94 13.69 2.46 -4.68
CA ILE A 94 13.61 1.85 -3.34
C ILE A 94 14.76 0.84 -3.15
N LYS A 95 15.03 0.00 -4.16
CA LYS A 95 16.14 -0.98 -4.11
C LYS A 95 17.53 -0.34 -4.11
N ASP A 96 17.67 0.79 -4.80
CA ASP A 96 18.93 1.52 -4.89
C ASP A 96 19.18 2.39 -3.63
N THR A 97 18.24 2.41 -2.67
CA THR A 97 18.31 3.19 -1.43
C THR A 97 18.72 2.30 -0.25
N PRO A 98 19.94 2.44 0.30
CA PRO A 98 20.43 1.59 1.39
C PRO A 98 19.57 1.65 2.67
N ASP A 99 19.02 2.83 2.98
CA ASP A 99 18.15 3.02 4.15
C ASP A 99 16.82 2.25 4.04
N LEU A 100 16.44 1.82 2.84
CA LEU A 100 15.25 1.02 2.57
C LEU A 100 15.60 -0.46 2.26
N ALA A 101 16.83 -0.90 2.53
CA ALA A 101 17.26 -2.27 2.18
C ALA A 101 16.45 -3.37 2.89
N GLU A 102 15.91 -3.08 4.08
CA GLU A 102 15.14 -4.02 4.89
C GLU A 102 13.62 -3.86 4.78
N ILE A 103 13.15 -2.91 3.94
CA ILE A 103 11.72 -2.66 3.76
C ILE A 103 10.98 -3.92 3.32
N GLU A 104 9.88 -4.23 4.00
CA GLU A 104 9.09 -5.42 3.71
C GLU A 104 8.60 -5.48 2.27
N LEU A 105 8.34 -4.31 1.66
CA LEU A 105 7.94 -4.16 0.27
C LEU A 105 8.89 -4.95 -0.67
N ILE A 106 10.20 -4.92 -0.39
CA ILE A 106 11.25 -5.62 -1.14
C ILE A 106 11.49 -7.02 -0.59
N LYS A 107 11.74 -7.14 0.72
CA LYS A 107 12.14 -8.40 1.37
C LYS A 107 11.07 -9.48 1.20
N LEU A 108 9.81 -9.06 1.17
CA LEU A 108 8.64 -9.91 1.05
C LEU A 108 7.86 -9.52 -0.21
N SER A 109 8.52 -9.60 -1.36
CA SER A 109 7.96 -9.16 -2.64
C SER A 109 6.57 -9.74 -2.97
N ARG A 110 6.28 -10.97 -2.53
CA ARG A 110 4.99 -11.67 -2.68
C ARG A 110 3.90 -11.25 -1.68
N LEU A 111 4.25 -10.45 -0.68
CA LEU A 111 3.31 -9.94 0.33
C LEU A 111 2.58 -8.71 -0.23
N SER A 112 1.25 -8.74 -0.27
CA SER A 112 0.41 -7.66 -0.83
C SER A 112 0.18 -6.50 0.15
N VAL A 113 0.20 -6.78 1.46
CA VAL A 113 0.10 -5.79 2.53
C VAL A 113 1.33 -5.94 3.40
N ALA A 114 2.25 -4.99 3.28
CA ALA A 114 3.53 -4.96 3.97
C ALA A 114 3.50 -3.86 5.03
N GLU A 115 4.15 -4.09 6.16
CA GLU A 115 4.40 -3.05 7.16
C GLU A 115 5.50 -2.11 6.68
N ILE A 116 5.39 -0.85 7.08
CA ILE A 116 6.35 0.22 6.79
C ILE A 116 6.65 0.91 8.11
N THR A 117 7.92 1.03 8.48
CA THR A 117 8.28 1.74 9.72
C THR A 117 8.12 3.26 9.53
N PRO A 118 8.00 4.04 10.62
CA PRO A 118 7.97 5.50 10.53
C PRO A 118 9.18 6.08 9.78
N GLU A 119 10.37 5.52 9.98
CA GLU A 119 11.60 5.97 9.32
C GLU A 119 11.55 5.69 7.81
N GLU A 120 11.09 4.50 7.41
CA GLU A 120 10.92 4.14 6.00
C GLU A 120 9.87 5.03 5.32
N TRP A 121 8.78 5.34 6.04
CA TRP A 121 7.72 6.23 5.58
C TRP A 121 8.27 7.63 5.29
N ASP A 122 8.91 8.26 6.27
CA ASP A 122 9.47 9.60 6.14
C ASP A 122 10.49 9.67 5.01
N TYR A 123 11.29 8.60 4.83
CA TYR A 123 12.25 8.52 3.75
C TYR A 123 11.58 8.48 2.37
N ILE A 124 10.55 7.66 2.18
CA ILE A 124 9.80 7.57 0.92
C ILE A 124 9.12 8.91 0.61
N ILE A 125 8.54 9.58 1.60
CA ILE A 125 7.97 10.92 1.43
C ILE A 125 9.04 11.91 0.96
N ALA A 126 10.18 11.98 1.65
CA ALA A 126 11.27 12.86 1.30
C ALA A 126 11.86 12.57 -0.09
N MET A 127 11.93 11.30 -0.50
CA MET A 127 12.33 10.91 -1.85
C MET A 127 11.35 11.45 -2.91
N SER A 128 10.05 11.46 -2.60
CA SER A 128 9.00 11.90 -3.52
C SER A 128 9.00 13.40 -3.76
N GLU A 129 9.53 14.18 -2.82
CA GLU A 129 9.59 15.65 -2.90
C GLU A 129 10.84 16.15 -3.66
N ARG A 130 11.82 15.27 -3.89
CA ARG A 130 13.03 15.59 -4.66
C ARG A 130 12.79 15.27 -6.14
N PRO A 131 13.43 15.99 -7.07
CA PRO A 131 13.47 15.56 -8.47
C PRO A 131 14.00 14.12 -8.59
N ALA A 132 13.48 13.35 -9.54
CA ALA A 132 14.03 12.02 -9.83
C ALA A 132 15.54 12.14 -10.12
N GLY A 133 16.36 11.34 -9.45
CA GLY A 133 17.82 11.36 -9.62
C GLY A 133 18.19 11.00 -11.05
N GLY A 134 19.01 11.86 -11.69
CA GLY A 134 19.61 11.63 -13.00
C GLY A 134 20.80 10.69 -12.97
#